data_AF-A0A5N4E172-F1
#
_entry.id   AF-A0A5N4E172-F1
#
_cell.length_a   1.000
_cell.length_b   1.000
_cell.length_c   1.000
_cell.angle_alpha   90.00
_cell.angle_beta   90.00
_cell.angle_gamma   90.00
#
_symmetry.space_group_name_H-M   'P 1'
#
loop_
_entity.id
_entity.type
_entity.pdbx_description
1 polymer ?
#
loop_
_entity_poly.entity_id
_entity_poly.type
_entity_poly.pdbx_seq_one_letter_code
_entity_poly.pdbx_strand_id
1 'polypeptide(L)'
;AEGRRLRIGSGDQILQGQVLWAHAITFSEFSRCFLSRKHRRTFPVNGVAMCGDCVEKEYPNRGTICLENGSFLLNFTGCAVCSKRDFMLITNKSLKEEDGEEIVTYDHLCKNCHHVIARHEYTFSIMDEFQEYTMLCLLCGKAEDTISILPDDPRQMTLLL
;
A
#
# COMPACT_ATOMS: atom_id res chain seq x y z
N ALA A 1 63.53 19.39 -16.13
CA ALA A 1 62.62 18.22 -16.22
C ALA A 1 61.71 18.24 -14.99
N GLU A 2 60.50 18.81 -14.99
CA GLU A 2 59.37 18.73 -15.96
C GLU A 2 58.80 17.31 -16.08
N GLY A 3 57.48 17.06 -15.99
CA GLY A 3 56.38 17.95 -15.60
C GLY A 3 55.23 18.03 -16.60
N ARG A 4 54.07 17.47 -16.23
CA ARG A 4 52.72 17.70 -16.79
C ARG A 4 51.76 17.61 -15.57
N ARG A 5 51.01 18.63 -15.09
CA ARG A 5 50.17 19.67 -15.74
C ARG A 5 49.00 18.99 -16.46
N LEU A 6 47.72 19.08 -16.05
CA LEU A 6 46.78 20.21 -15.79
C LEU A 6 45.57 19.64 -14.95
N ARG A 7 44.70 20.31 -14.16
CA ARG A 7 44.38 21.67 -13.58
C ARG A 7 43.74 21.41 -12.17
N ILE A 8 43.56 22.31 -11.19
CA ILE A 8 42.64 23.48 -11.01
C ILE A 8 41.15 23.18 -11.35
N GLY A 9 40.15 23.32 -10.46
CA GLY A 9 40.12 23.65 -9.02
C GLY A 9 38.71 24.06 -8.52
N SER A 10 38.56 24.31 -7.20
CA SER A 10 37.50 25.06 -6.47
C SER A 10 35.99 24.68 -6.58
N GLY A 11 35.32 24.54 -5.42
CA GLY A 11 33.84 24.54 -5.24
C GLY A 11 33.17 23.17 -5.46
N ASP A 12 32.20 22.67 -4.70
CA ASP A 12 31.19 23.31 -3.82
C ASP A 12 30.62 22.31 -2.77
N GLN A 13 29.73 22.78 -1.88
CA GLN A 13 28.95 21.94 -0.95
C GLN A 13 27.65 21.44 -1.62
N ILE A 14 27.47 20.14 -1.83
CA ILE A 14 26.16 19.57 -2.23
C ILE A 14 25.82 18.29 -1.45
N LEU A 15 24.70 18.40 -0.73
CA LEU A 15 23.68 17.44 -0.27
C LEU A 15 23.96 15.92 -0.20
N GLN A 16 23.48 15.36 0.92
CA GLN A 16 22.71 14.11 1.05
C GLN A 16 23.26 12.85 0.35
N GLY A 17 23.87 11.97 1.15
CA GLY A 17 24.20 10.60 0.73
C GLY A 17 22.94 9.77 0.47
N GLN A 18 22.60 9.57 -0.80
CA GLN A 18 21.63 8.57 -1.23
C GLN A 18 22.21 7.16 -1.01
N VAL A 19 21.48 6.26 -0.37
CA VAL A 19 21.86 4.84 -0.27
C VAL A 19 20.80 3.99 -0.98
N LEU A 20 21.07 3.75 -2.27
CA LEU A 20 20.71 2.59 -3.08
C LEU A 20 19.40 1.84 -2.74
N TRP A 21 18.38 2.11 -3.56
CA TRP A 21 17.15 1.34 -3.73
C TRP A 21 17.41 -0.18 -3.83
N ALA A 22 16.71 -0.96 -2.99
CA ALA A 22 16.44 -2.38 -3.22
C ALA A 22 15.05 -2.56 -3.84
N HIS A 23 14.86 -3.65 -4.58
CA HIS A 23 13.63 -3.98 -5.32
C HIS A 23 12.95 -5.22 -4.69
N ALA A 24 11.64 -5.44 -4.74
CA ALA A 24 10.54 -4.53 -5.09
C ALA A 24 9.17 -5.19 -4.83
N ILE A 25 8.18 -4.39 -4.40
CA ILE A 25 6.79 -4.53 -4.88
C ILE A 25 6.47 -3.28 -5.71
N THR A 26 6.06 -3.48 -6.96
CA THR A 26 6.06 -2.41 -7.97
C THR A 26 4.84 -1.48 -7.86
N PHE A 27 5.02 -0.33 -7.20
CA PHE A 27 4.06 0.79 -7.09
C PHE A 27 3.74 1.50 -8.45
N SER A 28 4.08 0.89 -9.59
CA SER A 28 4.48 1.63 -10.81
C SER A 28 3.54 1.59 -12.02
N GLU A 29 2.25 1.25 -11.86
CA GLU A 29 1.26 1.33 -12.97
C GLU A 29 -0.06 2.09 -12.64
N PHE A 30 -0.17 2.77 -11.49
CA PHE A 30 -1.41 3.48 -11.09
C PHE A 30 -1.65 4.82 -11.84
N SER A 31 -1.37 4.90 -13.15
CA SER A 31 -1.52 6.13 -13.94
C SER A 31 -1.70 5.92 -15.45
N ARG A 32 -2.93 5.52 -15.86
CA ARG A 32 -3.57 5.88 -17.14
C ARG A 32 -5.06 5.52 -17.17
N CYS A 33 -5.76 6.06 -18.18
CA CYS A 33 -7.14 5.71 -18.58
C CYS A 33 -8.32 6.32 -17.78
N PHE A 34 -8.28 7.64 -17.57
CA PHE A 34 -9.52 8.42 -17.75
C PHE A 34 -9.94 8.36 -19.23
N LEU A 35 -10.94 7.54 -19.60
CA LEU A 35 -11.72 7.73 -20.85
C LEU A 35 -13.01 6.90 -20.92
N SER A 36 -14.14 7.61 -21.10
CA SER A 36 -15.46 7.10 -21.49
C SER A 36 -16.25 6.24 -20.47
N ARG A 37 -17.52 5.96 -20.79
CA ARG A 37 -18.57 5.46 -19.88
C ARG A 37 -19.15 4.12 -20.35
N LYS A 38 -19.72 3.35 -19.40
CA LYS A 38 -20.46 2.07 -19.59
C LYS A 38 -19.63 0.81 -19.91
N HIS A 39 -18.55 0.57 -19.14
CA HIS A 39 -18.02 -0.78 -18.97
C HIS A 39 -17.85 -1.07 -17.46
N ARG A 40 -17.94 -2.34 -17.05
CA ARG A 40 -17.70 -2.76 -15.66
C ARG A 40 -16.26 -2.41 -15.27
N ARG A 41 -16.05 -1.90 -14.05
CA ARG A 41 -14.71 -1.56 -13.56
C ARG A 41 -13.97 -2.80 -13.05
N THR A 42 -13.54 -3.64 -13.99
CA THR A 42 -12.70 -4.81 -13.73
C THR A 42 -11.23 -4.42 -13.80
N PHE A 43 -10.56 -4.35 -12.65
CA PHE A 43 -9.12 -4.05 -12.58
C PHE A 43 -8.32 -5.36 -12.44
N PRO A 44 -7.51 -5.75 -13.44
CA PRO A 44 -6.63 -6.91 -13.32
C PRO A 44 -5.39 -6.55 -12.49
N VAL A 45 -5.25 -7.14 -11.31
CA VAL A 45 -4.02 -7.08 -10.49
C VAL A 45 -3.58 -8.50 -10.21
N ASN A 46 -2.33 -8.84 -10.54
CA ASN A 46 -1.78 -10.19 -10.41
C ASN A 46 -2.65 -11.29 -11.07
N GLY A 47 -3.33 -10.95 -12.18
CA GLY A 47 -4.25 -11.83 -12.90
C GLY A 47 -5.67 -11.93 -12.32
N VAL A 48 -5.94 -11.36 -11.15
CA VAL A 48 -7.27 -11.34 -10.52
C VAL A 48 -8.00 -10.05 -10.87
N ALA A 49 -9.21 -10.16 -11.42
CA ALA A 49 -10.06 -9.03 -11.76
C ALA A 49 -10.91 -8.58 -10.56
N MET A 50 -10.48 -7.54 -9.85
CA MET A 50 -11.27 -6.89 -8.80
C MET A 50 -12.40 -6.02 -9.38
N CYS A 51 -13.46 -5.74 -8.61
CA CYS A 51 -14.63 -5.02 -9.11
C CYS A 51 -14.88 -3.69 -8.38
N GLY A 52 -14.54 -2.58 -9.04
CA GLY A 52 -14.85 -1.23 -8.55
C GLY A 52 -16.35 -0.95 -8.42
N ASP A 53 -17.20 -1.64 -9.19
CA ASP A 53 -18.66 -1.48 -9.13
C ASP A 53 -19.29 -2.05 -7.83
N CYS A 54 -18.51 -2.74 -6.98
CA CYS A 54 -18.97 -3.28 -5.69
C CYS A 54 -18.69 -2.37 -4.48
N VAL A 55 -18.01 -1.24 -4.67
CA VAL A 55 -17.60 -0.30 -3.60
C VAL A 55 -18.11 1.11 -3.86
N GLU A 56 -18.31 1.90 -2.80
CA GLU A 56 -18.71 3.32 -2.92
C GLU A 56 -17.52 4.17 -3.41
N LYS A 57 -16.33 3.87 -2.86
CA LYS A 57 -15.07 4.51 -3.22
C LYS A 57 -13.98 3.46 -3.41
N GLU A 58 -13.25 3.58 -4.51
CA GLU A 58 -12.05 2.80 -4.78
C GLU A 58 -10.93 3.30 -3.84
N TYR A 59 -10.30 2.41 -3.07
CA TYR A 59 -9.19 2.71 -2.14
C TYR A 59 -9.43 3.94 -1.24
N PRO A 60 -10.47 3.95 -0.37
CA PRO A 60 -10.70 5.07 0.55
C PRO A 60 -9.46 5.32 1.43
N ASN A 61 -9.04 6.57 1.59
CA ASN A 61 -7.97 6.93 2.52
C ASN A 61 -8.44 6.66 3.97
N ARG A 62 -7.58 6.03 4.77
CA ARG A 62 -7.84 5.57 6.14
C ARG A 62 -6.97 6.25 7.20
N GLY A 63 -6.17 7.25 6.81
CA GLY A 63 -5.10 7.80 7.65
C GLY A 63 -4.13 6.69 8.05
N THR A 64 -3.86 6.62 9.36
CA THR A 64 -2.98 5.64 10.00
C THR A 64 -3.65 4.29 10.30
N ILE A 65 -4.92 4.08 9.94
CA ILE A 65 -5.66 2.85 10.31
C ILE A 65 -5.33 1.70 9.34
N CYS A 66 -4.14 1.12 9.51
CA CYS A 66 -3.69 -0.13 8.91
C CYS A 66 -4.32 -1.33 9.65
N LEU A 67 -4.82 -2.33 8.92
CA LEU A 67 -5.47 -3.52 9.52
C LEU A 67 -5.07 -4.80 8.78
N GLU A 68 -4.57 -5.79 9.51
CA GLU A 68 -4.21 -7.13 9.00
C GLU A 68 -5.40 -8.10 8.85
N ASN A 69 -6.57 -7.72 9.36
CA ASN A 69 -7.81 -8.51 9.32
C ASN A 69 -9.07 -7.63 9.21
N GLY A 70 -10.16 -8.23 8.68
CA GLY A 70 -11.50 -7.65 8.71
C GLY A 70 -12.05 -7.28 7.33
N SER A 71 -13.03 -6.37 7.28
CA SER A 71 -13.64 -5.85 6.04
C SER A 71 -14.34 -4.52 6.31
N PHE A 72 -14.10 -3.49 5.49
CA PHE A 72 -14.71 -2.17 5.67
C PHE A 72 -16.14 -2.11 5.09
N LEU A 73 -17.10 -2.69 5.83
CA LEU A 73 -18.49 -2.84 5.37
C LEU A 73 -19.20 -1.53 5.01
N LEU A 74 -18.78 -0.38 5.55
CA LEU A 74 -19.36 0.93 5.18
C LEU A 74 -19.00 1.37 3.74
N ASN A 75 -17.94 0.83 3.15
CA ASN A 75 -17.57 1.08 1.75
C ASN A 75 -18.21 0.05 0.79
N PHE A 76 -18.88 -0.99 1.29
CA PHE A 76 -19.50 -2.03 0.47
C PHE A 76 -20.95 -1.67 0.11
N THR A 77 -21.17 -1.23 -1.13
CA THR A 77 -22.50 -0.85 -1.63
C THR A 77 -23.37 -2.08 -1.92
N GLY A 78 -22.76 -3.16 -2.39
CA GLY A 78 -23.39 -4.42 -2.73
C GLY A 78 -22.66 -5.12 -3.88
N CYS A 79 -22.85 -6.42 -4.06
CA CYS A 79 -22.15 -7.15 -5.11
C CYS A 79 -22.77 -6.89 -6.50
N ALA A 80 -22.05 -6.21 -7.39
CA ALA A 80 -22.48 -5.87 -8.76
C ALA A 80 -22.69 -7.07 -9.72
N VAL A 81 -22.48 -8.30 -9.23
CA VAL A 81 -22.74 -9.55 -9.97
C VAL A 81 -24.08 -10.18 -9.58
N CYS A 82 -24.47 -10.14 -8.30
CA CYS A 82 -25.70 -10.79 -7.81
C CYS A 82 -26.67 -9.84 -7.07
N SER A 83 -26.37 -8.54 -7.02
CA SER A 83 -27.14 -7.47 -6.37
C SER A 83 -27.43 -7.66 -4.87
N LYS A 84 -26.68 -8.54 -4.19
CA LYS A 84 -26.82 -8.78 -2.74
C LYS A 84 -25.79 -7.99 -1.92
N ARG A 85 -26.21 -7.58 -0.72
CA ARG A 85 -25.37 -6.90 0.28
C ARG A 85 -25.31 -7.69 1.60
N ASP A 86 -25.11 -8.99 1.46
CA ASP A 86 -24.83 -9.91 2.57
C ASP A 86 -23.37 -9.74 3.05
N PHE A 87 -23.00 -10.38 4.16
CA PHE A 87 -21.59 -10.42 4.62
C PHE A 87 -20.65 -10.99 3.54
N MET A 88 -19.39 -10.57 3.57
CA MET A 88 -18.34 -11.09 2.67
C MET A 88 -17.61 -12.29 3.29
N LEU A 89 -17.04 -13.12 2.43
CA LEU A 89 -16.06 -14.14 2.78
C LEU A 89 -14.65 -13.55 2.69
N ILE A 90 -13.76 -14.04 3.55
CA ILE A 90 -12.31 -13.89 3.42
C ILE A 90 -11.78 -15.27 3.01
N THR A 91 -10.93 -15.33 2.00
CA THR A 91 -10.26 -16.56 1.53
C THR A 91 -8.84 -16.25 1.05
N ASN A 92 -8.09 -17.29 0.68
CA ASN A 92 -6.73 -17.19 0.14
C ASN A 92 -5.78 -16.40 1.06
N LYS A 93 -5.98 -16.45 2.39
CA LYS A 93 -5.12 -15.76 3.35
C LYS A 93 -3.71 -16.38 3.30
N SER A 94 -2.73 -15.57 2.90
CA SER A 94 -1.31 -15.87 2.99
C SER A 94 -0.65 -14.99 4.02
N LEU A 95 0.42 -15.50 4.62
CA LEU A 95 1.41 -14.73 5.35
C LEU A 95 2.78 -15.02 4.69
N LYS A 96 3.62 -14.01 4.56
CA LYS A 96 5.02 -14.11 4.15
C LYS A 96 5.89 -13.37 5.15
N GLU A 97 7.10 -13.86 5.33
CA GLU A 97 8.17 -13.25 6.13
C GLU A 97 9.43 -13.24 5.24
N GLU A 98 9.93 -12.07 4.85
CA GLU A 98 11.08 -11.93 3.94
C GLU A 98 11.87 -10.66 4.33
N ASP A 99 13.19 -10.78 4.55
CA ASP A 99 14.13 -9.71 4.93
C ASP A 99 13.72 -8.76 6.10
N GLY A 100 12.77 -9.16 6.94
CA GLY A 100 12.24 -8.36 8.07
C GLY A 100 10.91 -7.67 7.77
N GLU A 101 10.31 -7.93 6.60
CA GLU A 101 8.95 -7.55 6.23
C GLU A 101 7.98 -8.73 6.47
N GLU A 102 6.87 -8.47 7.16
CA GLU A 102 5.73 -9.38 7.32
C GLU A 102 4.58 -8.93 6.39
N ILE A 103 4.24 -9.76 5.40
CA ILE A 103 3.20 -9.44 4.39
C ILE A 103 2.01 -10.37 4.55
N VAL A 104 0.86 -9.80 4.92
CA VAL A 104 -0.43 -10.47 5.04
C VAL A 104 -1.30 -10.12 3.84
N THR A 105 -1.74 -11.13 3.08
CA THR A 105 -2.65 -10.91 1.94
C THR A 105 -3.87 -11.82 2.01
N TYR A 106 -5.03 -11.36 1.54
CA TYR A 106 -6.25 -12.19 1.40
C TYR A 106 -7.25 -11.59 0.42
N ASP A 107 -8.23 -12.37 -0.03
CA ASP A 107 -9.25 -11.94 -0.98
C ASP A 107 -10.63 -11.82 -0.31
N HIS A 108 -11.34 -10.71 -0.56
CA HIS A 108 -12.74 -10.50 -0.17
C HIS A 108 -13.68 -11.01 -1.27
N LEU A 109 -14.53 -11.98 -0.95
CA LEU A 109 -15.49 -12.57 -1.90
C LEU A 109 -16.94 -12.32 -1.46
N CYS A 110 -17.84 -12.13 -2.43
CA CYS A 110 -19.28 -12.15 -2.16
C CYS A 110 -19.71 -13.55 -1.68
N LYS A 111 -20.31 -13.65 -0.49
CA LYS A 111 -20.79 -14.91 0.12
C LYS A 111 -21.80 -15.69 -0.74
N ASN A 112 -22.49 -15.03 -1.67
CA ASN A 112 -23.55 -15.65 -2.47
C ASN A 112 -23.09 -16.19 -3.83
N CYS A 113 -22.10 -15.55 -4.45
CA CYS A 113 -21.66 -15.89 -5.82
C CYS A 113 -20.15 -16.09 -5.96
N HIS A 114 -19.39 -15.99 -4.86
CA HIS A 114 -17.93 -16.13 -4.79
C HIS A 114 -17.14 -15.18 -5.72
N HIS A 115 -17.79 -14.13 -6.22
CA HIS A 115 -17.14 -13.05 -6.96
C HIS A 115 -16.13 -12.30 -6.07
N VAL A 116 -14.89 -12.17 -6.53
CA VAL A 116 -13.85 -11.38 -5.87
C VAL A 116 -14.20 -9.90 -5.99
N ILE A 117 -14.44 -9.28 -4.84
CA ILE A 117 -14.77 -7.85 -4.72
C ILE A 117 -13.48 -7.04 -4.71
N ALA A 118 -12.56 -7.41 -3.82
CA ALA A 118 -11.28 -6.75 -3.59
C ALA A 118 -10.25 -7.76 -3.08
N ARG A 119 -8.98 -7.50 -3.34
CA ARG A 119 -7.85 -8.12 -2.65
C ARG A 119 -7.34 -7.13 -1.59
N HIS A 120 -6.93 -7.67 -0.46
CA HIS A 120 -6.37 -6.95 0.68
C HIS A 120 -4.91 -7.33 0.85
N GLU A 121 -4.09 -6.31 1.05
CA GLU A 121 -2.66 -6.40 1.31
C GLU A 121 -2.36 -5.54 2.53
N TYR A 122 -1.62 -6.10 3.48
CA TYR A 122 -1.12 -5.42 4.67
C TYR A 122 0.35 -5.80 4.83
N THR A 123 1.20 -4.82 5.03
CA THR A 123 2.62 -4.99 5.31
C THR A 123 2.92 -4.39 6.68
N PHE A 124 3.71 -5.11 7.46
CA PHE A 124 4.41 -4.62 8.64
C PHE A 124 5.92 -4.80 8.42
N SER A 125 6.73 -3.82 8.80
CA SER A 125 8.18 -3.92 8.79
C SER A 125 8.81 -3.12 9.94
N ILE A 126 10.07 -3.40 10.23
CA ILE A 126 10.89 -2.58 11.15
C ILE A 126 12.03 -1.97 10.34
N MET A 127 12.06 -0.63 10.30
CA MET A 127 13.06 0.16 9.58
C MET A 127 13.74 1.12 10.55
N ASP A 128 15.05 0.95 10.73
CA ASP A 128 15.86 1.60 11.77
C ASP A 128 15.18 1.52 13.16
N GLU A 129 14.76 2.67 13.71
CA GLU A 129 14.12 2.82 15.03
C GLU A 129 12.59 2.96 14.95
N PHE A 130 11.97 2.50 13.86
CA PHE A 130 10.55 2.64 13.58
C PHE A 130 9.90 1.32 13.11
N GLN A 131 8.67 1.11 13.56
CA GLN A 131 7.72 0.17 12.99
C GLN A 131 6.93 0.89 11.88
N GLU A 132 6.95 0.36 10.66
CA GLU A 132 6.12 0.84 9.55
C GLU A 132 4.94 -0.11 9.30
N TYR A 133 3.78 0.47 9.05
CA TYR A 133 2.56 -0.25 8.74
C TYR A 133 1.95 0.30 7.46
N THR A 134 1.66 -0.54 6.48
CA THR A 134 0.91 -0.14 5.30
C THR A 134 -0.27 -1.08 5.03
N MET A 135 -1.31 -0.56 4.41
CA MET A 135 -2.47 -1.34 3.99
C MET A 135 -2.97 -0.83 2.65
N LEU A 136 -3.21 -1.76 1.71
CA LEU A 136 -3.77 -1.48 0.40
C LEU A 136 -4.88 -2.48 0.07
N CYS A 137 -6.10 -1.97 -0.05
CA CYS A 137 -7.26 -2.76 -0.43
C CYS A 137 -8.31 -1.89 -1.13
N LEU A 138 -8.85 -2.35 -2.27
CA LEU A 138 -9.89 -1.64 -3.02
C LEU A 138 -11.13 -1.34 -2.16
N LEU A 139 -11.47 -2.27 -1.24
CA LEU A 139 -12.56 -2.17 -0.28
C LEU A 139 -12.15 -1.49 1.03
N CYS A 140 -11.10 -1.98 1.71
CA CYS A 140 -10.76 -1.53 3.06
C CYS A 140 -10.09 -0.16 3.10
N GLY A 141 -9.31 0.17 2.06
CA GLY A 141 -8.70 1.47 1.87
C GLY A 141 -7.21 1.46 1.60
N LYS A 142 -6.62 2.66 1.55
CA LYS A 142 -5.18 2.88 1.70
C LYS A 142 -4.89 3.49 3.07
N ALA A 143 -3.96 2.90 3.82
CA ALA A 143 -3.39 3.45 5.05
C ALA A 143 -1.86 3.31 5.04
N GLU A 144 -1.19 4.24 5.72
CA GLU A 144 0.25 4.28 5.99
C GLU A 144 0.42 4.86 7.40
N ASP A 145 1.21 4.20 8.27
CA ASP A 145 1.53 4.66 9.63
C ASP A 145 2.97 4.30 10.03
N THR A 146 3.53 5.03 10.99
CA THR A 146 4.92 4.87 11.45
C THR A 146 5.03 5.18 12.93
N ILE A 147 5.45 4.19 13.74
CA ILE A 147 5.52 4.28 15.20
C ILE A 147 6.96 4.03 15.65
N SER A 148 7.55 4.92 16.45
CA SER A 148 8.91 4.69 16.99
C SER A 148 8.95 3.49 17.94
N ILE A 149 10.05 2.73 17.90
CA ILE A 149 10.32 1.65 18.87
C ILE A 149 10.93 2.16 20.17
N LEU A 150 11.38 3.42 20.18
CA LEU A 150 11.98 4.07 21.34
C LEU A 150 10.90 4.48 22.37
N PRO A 151 11.21 4.47 23.68
CA PRO A 151 10.24 4.84 24.73
C PRO A 151 9.82 6.31 24.68
N ASP A 152 10.70 7.18 24.17
CA ASP A 152 10.44 8.59 23.88
C ASP A 152 10.63 8.82 22.36
N ASP A 153 9.59 9.26 21.66
CA ASP A 153 9.68 9.55 20.22
C ASP A 153 10.54 10.81 19.98
N PRO A 154 11.71 10.71 19.32
CA PRO A 154 12.61 11.84 19.11
C PRO A 154 11.99 12.93 18.23
N ARG A 155 10.95 12.63 17.46
CA ARG A 155 10.21 13.59 16.62
C ARG A 155 9.29 14.45 17.49
N GLN A 156 8.63 13.86 18.48
CA GLN A 156 7.70 14.54 19.39
C GLN A 156 8.40 15.45 20.40
N MET A 157 9.64 15.10 20.80
CA MET A 157 10.47 15.92 21.69
C MET A 157 10.77 17.34 21.16
N THR A 158 10.56 17.59 19.87
CA THR A 158 10.68 18.92 19.24
C THR A 158 9.54 19.89 19.59
N LEU A 159 8.42 19.40 20.16
CA LEU A 159 7.21 20.20 20.42
C LEU A 159 7.14 20.80 21.85
N LEU A 160 8.23 20.72 22.63
CA LEU A 160 8.30 21.16 24.02
C LEU A 160 9.36 22.26 24.27
N LEU A 161 9.80 22.95 23.21
CA LEU A 161 10.76 24.07 23.21
C LEU A 161 10.22 25.27 22.42
#